data_AF-A0A4J1TRT5-F1
#
_entry.id   AF-A0A4J1TRT5-F1
#
_cell.length_a   1.000
_cell.length_b   1.000
_cell.length_c   1.000
_cell.angle_alpha   90.00
_cell.angle_beta   90.00
_cell.angle_gamma   90.00
#
_symmetry.space_group_name_H-M   'P 1'
#
loop_
_entity.id
_entity.type
_entity.pdbx_description
1 polymer ?
#
loop_
_entity_poly.entity_id
_entity_poly.type
_entity_poly.pdbx_seq_one_letter_code
_entity_poly.pdbx_strand_id
1 'polypeptide(L)'
;MLHLKLVKQEIEAEKSASVEAWVISVKFKKGCYRHIQIPKTKTLAELADVILWSFDFVNDHAHAFFMDNVEWSHADSYFLSFVSDDVEERYIENVYLDSLSVKQKFKFIFDFGDEWRFEC
;
A
#
# COMPACT_ATOMS: atom_id res chain seq x y z
N MET A 1 24.56 -1.63 40.78
CA MET A 1 23.93 -2.79 40.09
C MET A 1 22.41 -2.67 39.91
N LEU A 2 21.65 -2.13 40.87
CA LEU A 2 20.20 -1.89 40.71
C LEU A 2 19.86 -0.90 39.58
N HIS A 3 20.67 0.15 39.43
CA HIS A 3 20.45 1.19 38.41
C HIS A 3 20.56 0.66 36.97
N LEU A 4 21.51 -0.24 36.69
CA LEU A 4 21.62 -0.88 35.37
C LEU A 4 20.46 -1.83 35.04
N LYS A 5 19.80 -2.41 36.06
CA LYS A 5 18.63 -3.27 35.85
C LYS A 5 17.39 -2.44 35.48
N LEU A 6 17.20 -1.30 36.14
CA LEU A 6 16.11 -0.37 35.82
C LEU A 6 16.25 0.18 34.40
N VAL A 7 17.45 0.65 34.03
CA VAL A 7 17.71 1.20 32.69
C VAL A 7 17.53 0.14 31.60
N LYS A 8 17.90 -1.13 31.84
CA LYS A 8 17.62 -2.22 30.90
C LYS A 8 16.13 -2.51 30.75
N GLN A 9 15.35 -2.47 31.84
CA GLN A 9 13.90 -2.66 31.79
C GLN A 9 13.19 -1.52 31.08
N GLU A 10 13.66 -0.28 31.23
CA GLU A 10 13.13 0.89 30.52
C GLU A 10 13.44 0.81 29.02
N ILE A 11 14.65 0.39 28.64
CA ILE A 11 15.04 0.16 27.24
C ILE A 11 14.28 -1.03 26.62
N GLU A 12 14.03 -2.10 27.38
CA GLU A 12 13.23 -3.24 26.92
C GLU A 12 11.72 -2.92 26.85
N ALA A 13 11.23 -1.99 27.68
CA ALA A 13 9.86 -1.48 27.62
C ALA A 13 9.62 -0.47 26.49
N GLU A 14 10.66 0.26 26.06
CA GLU A 14 10.65 1.10 24.86
C GLU A 14 10.78 0.32 23.54
N LYS A 15 10.89 -1.01 23.60
CA LYS A 15 10.77 -1.86 22.41
C LYS A 15 9.32 -1.82 21.94
N SER A 16 8.99 -0.78 21.18
CA SER A 16 7.72 -0.61 20.47
C SER A 16 7.30 -1.95 19.90
N ALA A 17 6.07 -2.37 20.23
CA ALA A 17 5.49 -3.59 19.67
C ALA A 17 5.72 -3.58 18.15
N SER A 18 6.30 -4.65 17.61
CA SER A 18 6.56 -4.73 16.18
C SER A 18 5.25 -4.59 15.43
N VAL A 19 5.07 -3.47 14.72
CA VAL A 19 3.88 -3.26 13.88
C VAL A 19 3.97 -4.25 12.73
N GLU A 20 2.97 -5.11 12.59
CA GLU A 20 2.92 -6.03 11.46
C GLU A 20 2.91 -5.26 10.14
N ALA A 21 3.75 -5.68 9.20
CA ALA A 21 3.96 -5.01 7.94
C ALA A 21 4.03 -6.02 6.79
N TRP A 22 3.63 -5.55 5.61
CA TRP A 22 3.90 -6.23 4.35
C TRP A 22 5.23 -5.77 3.77
N VAL A 23 5.86 -6.64 2.98
CA VAL A 23 6.85 -6.25 1.98
C VAL A 23 6.23 -6.52 0.62
N ILE A 24 5.86 -5.46 -0.09
CA ILE A 24 5.19 -5.52 -1.39
C ILE A 24 6.25 -5.30 -2.48
N SER A 25 6.31 -6.18 -3.47
CA SER A 25 7.25 -6.09 -4.58
C SER A 25 6.57 -5.36 -5.74
N VAL A 26 6.85 -4.07 -5.89
CA VAL A 26 6.22 -3.25 -6.93
C VAL A 26 7.14 -3.13 -8.13
N LYS A 27 6.64 -3.47 -9.31
CA LYS A 27 7.35 -3.38 -10.58
C LYS A 27 6.71 -2.34 -11.48
N PHE A 28 7.55 -1.49 -12.05
CA PHE A 28 7.18 -0.49 -13.04
C PHE A 28 8.05 -0.67 -14.28
N LYS A 29 7.46 -1.00 -15.43
CA LYS A 29 8.20 -1.31 -16.67
C LYS A 29 9.24 -2.44 -16.47
N LYS A 30 10.03 -2.73 -17.50
CA LYS A 30 11.05 -3.78 -17.45
C LYS A 30 12.27 -3.30 -16.67
N GLY A 31 12.62 -4.02 -15.61
CA GLY A 31 13.87 -3.81 -14.87
C GLY A 31 13.85 -2.72 -13.80
N CYS A 32 12.70 -2.08 -13.54
CA CYS A 32 12.55 -1.15 -12.41
C CYS A 32 11.57 -1.72 -11.38
N TYR A 33 12.06 -1.91 -10.16
CA TYR A 33 11.30 -2.46 -9.05
C TYR A 33 11.66 -1.79 -7.72
N ARG A 34 10.74 -1.87 -6.76
CA ARG A 34 10.89 -1.45 -5.37
C ARG A 34 10.32 -2.53 -4.47
N HIS A 35 10.95 -2.76 -3.33
CA HIS A 35 10.36 -3.52 -2.23
C HIS A 35 9.94 -2.53 -1.17
N ILE A 36 8.63 -2.39 -0.99
CA ILE A 36 8.03 -1.40 -0.10
C ILE A 36 7.60 -2.11 1.17
N GLN A 37 8.18 -1.71 2.30
CA GLN A 37 7.69 -2.14 3.60
C GLN A 37 6.61 -1.16 4.09
N ILE A 38 5.42 -1.66 4.39
CA ILE A 38 4.27 -0.84 4.80
C ILE A 38 3.46 -1.54 5.90
N PRO A 39 3.06 -0.84 6.98
CA PRO A 39 2.22 -1.44 8.01
C PRO A 39 0.90 -1.97 7.47
N LYS A 40 0.43 -3.11 7.99
CA LYS A 40 -0.86 -3.70 7.59
C LYS A 40 -2.05 -2.80 7.93
N THR A 41 -1.90 -1.91 8.91
CA THR A 41 -2.93 -0.95 9.33
C THR A 41 -3.08 0.25 8.39
N LYS A 42 -2.32 0.31 7.29
CA LYS A 42 -2.42 1.36 6.28
C LYS A 42 -3.49 1.04 5.26
N THR A 43 -3.95 2.05 4.53
CA THR A 43 -4.97 1.88 3.48
C THR A 43 -4.33 1.69 2.09
N LEU A 44 -5.14 1.32 1.10
CA LEU A 44 -4.71 1.33 -0.31
C LEU A 44 -4.34 2.75 -0.78
N ALA A 45 -5.02 3.79 -0.30
CA ALA A 45 -4.65 5.19 -0.60
C ALA A 45 -3.23 5.51 -0.13
N GLU A 46 -2.87 5.14 1.10
CA GLU A 46 -1.52 5.34 1.63
C GLU A 46 -0.49 4.47 0.90
N LEU A 47 -0.87 3.28 0.42
CA LEU A 47 -0.01 2.48 -0.45
C LEU A 47 0.23 3.18 -1.80
N ALA A 48 -0.78 3.80 -2.41
CA ALA A 48 -0.62 4.55 -3.66
C ALA A 48 0.39 5.70 -3.50
N ASP A 49 0.29 6.48 -2.41
CA ASP A 49 1.25 7.55 -2.10
C ASP A 49 2.69 7.03 -2.04
N VAL A 50 2.91 5.92 -1.32
CA VAL A 50 4.25 5.34 -1.16
C VAL A 50 4.76 4.74 -2.47
N ILE A 51 3.91 4.10 -3.26
CA ILE A 51 4.27 3.60 -4.60
C ILE A 51 4.73 4.77 -5.46
N LEU A 52 3.89 5.78 -5.64
CA LEU A 52 4.17 6.91 -6.54
C LEU A 52 5.44 7.64 -6.11
N TRP A 53 5.56 7.96 -4.82
CA TRP A 53 6.77 8.57 -4.27
C TRP A 53 8.03 7.74 -4.53
N SER A 54 7.96 6.41 -4.40
CA SER A 54 9.12 5.52 -4.63
C SER A 54 9.61 5.43 -6.08
N PHE A 55 8.78 5.88 -7.02
CA PHE A 55 9.07 5.96 -8.46
C PHE A 55 9.14 7.41 -8.97
N ASP A 56 9.27 8.40 -8.08
CA ASP A 56 9.39 9.83 -8.40
C ASP A 56 8.16 10.44 -9.11
N PHE A 57 6.97 9.88 -8.86
CA PHE A 57 5.69 10.47 -9.29
C PHE A 57 5.12 11.40 -8.23
N VAL A 58 4.34 12.38 -8.67
CA VAL A 58 3.44 13.18 -7.82
C VAL A 58 2.06 12.52 -7.86
N ASN A 59 1.37 12.44 -6.72
CA ASN A 59 0.00 11.91 -6.68
C ASN A 59 -1.02 13.00 -7.02
N ASP A 60 -1.11 13.37 -8.30
CA ASP A 60 -1.94 14.47 -8.81
C ASP A 60 -3.00 14.04 -9.84
N HIS A 61 -3.09 12.74 -10.13
CA HIS A 61 -4.05 12.16 -11.08
C HIS A 61 -4.89 11.04 -10.45
N ALA A 62 -6.02 10.74 -11.08
CA ALA A 62 -6.88 9.61 -10.71
C ALA A 62 -6.14 8.27 -10.86
N HIS A 63 -6.45 7.34 -9.96
CA HIS A 63 -5.81 6.02 -9.91
C HIS A 63 -6.70 4.98 -9.23
N ALA A 64 -6.39 3.70 -9.45
CA ALA A 64 -7.14 2.57 -8.92
C ALA A 64 -6.28 1.33 -8.70
N PHE A 65 -6.75 0.46 -7.79
CA PHE A 65 -6.21 -0.88 -7.57
C PHE A 65 -7.17 -1.95 -8.11
N PHE A 66 -6.61 -3.01 -8.69
CA PHE A 66 -7.33 -4.18 -9.19
C PHE A 66 -6.78 -5.43 -8.51
N MET A 67 -7.50 -5.88 -7.50
CA MET A 67 -7.06 -6.87 -6.52
C MET A 67 -7.17 -8.31 -7.02
N ASP A 68 -7.92 -8.53 -8.11
CA ASP A 68 -7.99 -9.77 -8.88
C ASP A 68 -6.86 -9.92 -9.93
N ASN A 69 -5.90 -8.97 -9.94
CA ASN A 69 -4.78 -8.92 -10.88
C ASN A 69 -5.21 -8.78 -12.36
N VAL A 70 -6.41 -8.26 -12.61
CA VAL A 70 -6.93 -7.96 -13.95
C VAL A 70 -7.19 -6.46 -14.09
N GLU A 71 -6.43 -5.81 -14.97
CA GLU A 71 -6.59 -4.38 -15.26
C GLU A 71 -8.02 -4.07 -15.73
N TRP A 72 -8.59 -2.98 -15.21
CA TRP A 72 -9.96 -2.54 -15.52
C TRP A 72 -11.07 -3.55 -15.21
N SER A 73 -10.81 -4.50 -14.31
CA SER A 73 -11.84 -5.41 -13.81
C SER A 73 -12.88 -4.67 -12.97
N HIS A 74 -14.15 -5.09 -13.07
CA HIS A 74 -15.23 -4.64 -12.18
C HIS A 74 -15.45 -5.59 -10.99
N ALA A 75 -14.77 -6.74 -10.97
CA ALA A 75 -15.01 -7.77 -9.97
C ALA A 75 -14.41 -7.41 -8.62
N ASP A 76 -13.17 -6.91 -8.61
CA ASP A 76 -12.40 -6.63 -7.40
C ASP A 76 -11.49 -5.40 -7.61
N SER A 77 -12.14 -4.24 -7.81
CA SER A 77 -11.46 -2.97 -8.07
C SER A 77 -11.90 -1.87 -7.10
N TYR A 78 -10.94 -0.98 -6.82
CA TYR A 78 -11.07 0.07 -5.83
C TYR A 78 -10.53 1.39 -6.39
N PHE A 79 -11.34 2.44 -6.30
CA PHE A 79 -11.09 3.75 -6.87
C PHE A 79 -10.97 4.81 -5.77
N LEU A 80 -10.40 5.96 -6.10
CA LEU A 80 -10.51 7.15 -5.25
C LEU A 80 -11.98 7.59 -5.12
N SER A 81 -12.35 8.04 -3.93
CA SER A 81 -13.72 8.48 -3.61
C SER A 81 -14.27 9.59 -4.52
N PHE A 82 -13.40 10.46 -5.05
CA PHE A 82 -13.82 11.54 -5.94
C PHE A 82 -13.94 11.14 -7.43
N VAL A 83 -13.53 9.91 -7.77
CA VAL A 83 -13.52 9.41 -9.16
C VAL A 83 -14.77 8.59 -9.47
N SER A 84 -15.37 7.95 -8.47
CA SER A 84 -16.59 7.16 -8.62
C SER A 84 -17.59 7.49 -7.53
N ASP A 85 -18.86 7.70 -7.91
CA ASP A 85 -20.01 7.84 -7.01
C ASP A 85 -20.60 6.47 -6.60
N ASP A 86 -19.80 5.39 -6.70
CA ASP A 86 -20.19 4.04 -6.32
C ASP A 86 -20.38 3.89 -4.79
N VAL A 87 -20.57 2.65 -4.33
CA VAL A 87 -20.70 2.32 -2.91
C VAL A 87 -19.41 2.67 -2.15
N GLU A 88 -19.52 3.49 -1.09
CA GLU A 88 -18.38 4.02 -0.32
C GLU A 88 -17.37 2.96 0.19
N GLU A 89 -17.82 1.71 0.36
CA GLU A 89 -16.98 0.60 0.80
C GLU A 89 -15.91 0.18 -0.22
N ARG A 90 -16.00 0.65 -1.48
CA ARG A 90 -15.02 0.35 -2.53
C ARG A 90 -14.00 1.46 -2.78
N TYR A 91 -13.90 2.42 -1.87
CA TYR A 91 -12.91 3.48 -1.96
C TYR A 91 -11.56 3.03 -1.37
N ILE A 92 -10.46 3.39 -2.05
CA ILE A 92 -9.10 3.01 -1.60
C ILE A 92 -8.74 3.60 -0.24
N GLU A 93 -9.41 4.67 0.15
CA GLU A 93 -9.32 5.34 1.45
C GLU A 93 -9.90 4.48 2.60
N ASN A 94 -10.77 3.51 2.28
CA ASN A 94 -11.49 2.68 3.25
C ASN A 94 -11.01 1.21 3.29
N VAL A 95 -10.11 0.82 2.40
CA VAL A 95 -9.58 -0.56 2.35
C VAL A 95 -8.21 -0.64 2.98
N TYR A 96 -8.12 -1.43 4.05
CA TYR A 96 -6.89 -1.65 4.81
C TYR A 96 -6.07 -2.81 4.25
N LEU A 97 -4.74 -2.72 4.37
CA LEU A 97 -3.80 -3.71 3.86
C LEU A 97 -3.78 -5.01 4.66
N ASP A 98 -4.39 -5.06 5.85
CA ASP A 98 -4.54 -6.29 6.64
C ASP A 98 -5.43 -7.34 5.96
N SER A 99 -6.27 -6.92 5.01
CA SER A 99 -7.07 -7.77 4.14
C SER A 99 -6.24 -8.56 3.11
N LEU A 100 -4.99 -8.16 2.85
CA LEU A 100 -4.13 -8.83 1.87
C LEU A 100 -3.70 -10.22 2.33
N SER A 101 -3.38 -11.06 1.35
CA SER A 101 -2.84 -12.40 1.58
C SER A 101 -1.41 -12.57 1.04
N VAL A 102 -0.66 -13.49 1.65
CA VAL A 102 0.73 -13.76 1.24
C VAL A 102 0.75 -14.27 -0.21
N LYS A 103 1.63 -13.69 -1.05
CA LYS A 103 1.73 -13.96 -2.51
C LYS A 103 0.54 -13.49 -3.35
N GLN A 104 -0.39 -12.73 -2.78
CA GLN A 104 -1.40 -12.05 -3.57
C GLN A 104 -0.72 -11.14 -4.59
N LYS A 105 -1.25 -11.15 -5.81
CA LYS A 105 -0.83 -10.25 -6.88
C LYS A 105 -1.98 -9.32 -7.18
N PHE A 106 -1.66 -8.08 -7.51
CA PHE A 106 -2.65 -7.10 -7.91
C PHE A 106 -2.03 -6.06 -8.83
N LYS A 107 -2.89 -5.28 -9.48
CA LYS A 107 -2.47 -4.20 -10.37
C LYS A 107 -2.78 -2.85 -9.75
N PHE A 108 -1.93 -1.88 -10.02
CA PHE A 108 -2.16 -0.48 -9.72
C PHE A 108 -2.01 0.32 -11.00
N ILE A 109 -3.01 1.14 -11.33
CA ILE A 109 -3.00 2.03 -12.50
C ILE A 109 -3.06 3.46 -11.99
N PHE A 110 -2.04 4.25 -12.33
CA PHE A 110 -1.98 5.68 -12.06
C PHE A 110 -2.10 6.48 -13.34
N ASP A 111 -2.85 7.58 -13.27
CA ASP A 111 -3.22 8.42 -14.40
C ASP A 111 -4.00 7.64 -15.46
N PHE A 112 -5.31 7.82 -15.50
CA PHE A 112 -6.17 7.13 -16.46
C PHE A 112 -5.99 7.63 -17.91
N GLY A 113 -5.30 8.75 -18.12
CA GLY A 113 -4.90 9.20 -19.44
C GLY A 113 -3.67 8.46 -19.96
N ASP A 114 -2.57 8.50 -19.19
CA ASP A 114 -1.29 7.89 -19.57
C ASP A 114 -1.21 6.37 -19.29
N GLU A 115 -2.06 5.86 -18.41
CA GLU A 115 -2.12 4.47 -17.93
C GLU A 115 -0.78 3.92 -17.43
N TRP A 116 -0.18 4.59 -16.44
CA TRP A 116 1.01 4.08 -15.77
C TRP A 116 0.67 2.82 -14.95
N ARG A 117 1.10 1.66 -15.47
CA ARG A 117 0.81 0.34 -14.89
C ARG A 117 1.92 -0.14 -13.96
N PHE A 118 1.52 -0.57 -12.77
CA PHE A 118 2.36 -1.21 -11.78
C PHE A 118 1.86 -2.63 -11.48
N GLU A 119 2.80 -3.56 -11.28
CA GLU A 119 2.52 -4.93 -10.83
C GLU A 119 3.00 -5.08 -9.39
N CYS A 120 2.11 -5.53 -8.50
CA CYS A 120 2.36 -5.68 -7.07
C CYS A 120 2.29 -7.16 -6.64
#